data_AF-A0A7X6SUV7-F1
#
_entry.id   AF-A0A7X6SUV7-F1
#
_cell.length_a   1.000
_cell.length_b   1.000
_cell.length_c   1.000
_cell.angle_alpha   90.00
_cell.angle_beta   90.00
_cell.angle_gamma   90.00
#
_symmetry.space_group_name_H-M   'P 1'
#
loop_
_entity.id
_entity.type
_entity.pdbx_description
1 polymer ?
#
loop_
_entity_poly.entity_id
_entity_poly.type
_entity_poly.pdbx_seq_one_letter_code
_entity_poly.pdbx_strand_id
1 'polypeptide(L)'
;MNAGRDYIVEYRTSQFQQGSLVLRFDDDPSPATLRAALIRHGVPGSALTEMSARPLDGRGSVHRYDASAAPTPAARPGPRPFRLVRPLLLVPAAVIALSLYTFVNAGPAIDQGRQAAQEWYGDSPGDFCWNRLAMVTRHPDRDRGPVSTFFSREPTKEFSPANVAYFLACYDQIREQSARPAP
;
A
#
# COMPACT_ATOMS: atom_id res chain seq x y z
N MET A 1 36.14 32.00 16.67
CA MET A 1 35.51 30.91 15.90
C MET A 1 35.96 29.62 16.55
N ASN A 2 35.06 28.95 17.29
CA ASN A 2 35.38 27.64 17.85
C ASN A 2 35.34 26.63 16.71
N ALA A 3 36.45 25.92 16.48
CA ALA A 3 36.46 24.84 15.49
C ALA A 3 35.59 23.71 16.04
N GLY A 4 34.42 23.45 15.43
CA GLY A 4 33.54 22.36 15.86
C GLY A 4 34.27 21.01 15.94
N ARG A 5 33.75 20.06 16.70
CA ARG A 5 34.34 18.73 16.91
C ARG A 5 33.55 17.68 16.13
N ASP A 6 34.26 16.70 15.57
CA ASP A 6 33.65 15.60 14.81
C ASP A 6 33.23 14.47 15.77
N TYR A 7 32.02 13.95 15.60
CA TYR A 7 31.44 12.87 16.38
C TYR A 7 31.00 11.73 15.46
N ILE A 8 31.24 10.49 15.90
CA ILE A 8 30.60 9.30 15.34
C ILE A 8 29.23 9.20 16.02
N VAL A 9 28.18 9.34 15.22
CA VAL A 9 26.79 9.22 15.64
C VAL A 9 26.26 7.88 15.17
N GLU A 10 25.98 6.99 16.12
CA GLU A 10 25.39 5.69 15.83
C GLU A 10 23.89 5.76 16.12
N TYR A 11 23.09 5.16 15.25
CA TYR A 11 21.64 5.17 15.39
C TYR A 11 21.06 3.80 15.06
N ARG A 12 19.94 3.51 15.71
CA ARG A 12 19.17 2.28 15.51
C ARG A 12 17.73 2.64 15.19
N THR A 13 17.19 2.06 14.13
CA THR A 13 15.79 2.24 13.73
C THR A 13 14.93 1.01 13.98
N SER A 14 15.54 -0.16 14.11
CA SER A 14 14.88 -1.40 14.48
C SER A 14 15.90 -2.39 15.04
N GLN A 15 15.45 -3.58 15.42
CA GLN A 15 16.36 -4.60 15.95
C GLN A 15 17.46 -5.01 14.95
N PHE A 16 17.19 -4.91 13.65
CA PHE A 16 18.07 -5.33 12.55
C PHE A 16 18.67 -4.17 11.76
N GLN A 17 18.17 -2.95 11.95
CA GLN A 17 18.63 -1.77 11.20
C GLN A 17 19.38 -0.82 12.14
N GLN A 18 20.70 -0.80 11.96
CA GLN A 18 21.65 0.08 12.64
C GLN A 18 22.51 0.79 11.59
N GLY A 19 22.87 2.04 11.87
CA GLY A 19 23.73 2.84 11.01
C GLY A 19 24.62 3.76 11.81
N SER A 20 25.61 4.35 11.14
CA SER A 20 26.48 5.37 11.75
C SER A 20 26.77 6.48 10.75
N LEU A 21 26.94 7.69 11.27
CA LEU A 21 27.29 8.90 10.52
C LEU A 21 28.40 9.64 11.27
N VAL A 22 29.27 10.33 10.54
CA VAL A 22 30.23 11.26 11.14
C VAL A 22 29.69 12.67 10.98
N LEU A 23 29.40 13.32 12.11
CA LEU A 23 28.77 14.64 12.15
C LEU A 23 29.60 15.60 13.00
N ARG A 24 29.72 16.85 12.55
CA ARG A 24 30.43 17.90 13.26
C ARG A 24 29.46 18.74 14.07
N PHE A 25 29.77 18.94 15.36
CA PHE A 25 29.00 19.78 16.28
C PHE A 25 29.91 20.82 16.93
N ASP A 26 29.38 22.02 17.17
CA ASP A 26 30.15 23.10 17.80
C ASP A 26 30.37 22.86 19.31
N ASP A 27 29.43 22.15 19.96
CA ASP A 27 29.43 21.75 21.37
C ASP A 27 28.98 20.28 21.50
N ASP A 28 29.06 19.71 22.72
CA ASP A 28 28.58 18.36 23.00
C ASP A 28 27.08 18.22 22.64
N PRO A 29 26.71 17.27 21.75
CA PRO A 29 25.38 17.24 21.17
C PRO A 29 24.33 16.78 22.17
N SER A 30 23.34 17.65 22.44
CA SER A 30 22.14 17.26 23.19
C SER A 30 21.31 16.20 22.45
N PRO A 31 20.45 15.43 23.14
CA PRO A 31 19.57 14.46 22.50
C PRO A 31 18.71 15.05 21.38
N ALA A 32 18.21 16.28 21.57
CA ALA A 32 17.40 16.98 20.58
C ALA A 32 18.22 17.38 19.34
N THR A 33 19.45 17.86 19.56
CA THR A 33 20.39 18.24 18.50
C THR A 33 20.79 17.02 17.67
N LEU A 34 21.07 15.90 18.34
CA LEU A 34 21.45 14.64 17.70
C LEU A 34 20.32 14.10 16.81
N ARG A 35 19.09 14.06 17.34
CA ARG A 35 17.91 13.64 16.58
C ARG A 35 17.65 14.55 15.38
N ALA A 36 17.73 15.87 15.55
CA ALA A 36 17.53 16.81 14.46
C ALA A 36 18.58 16.62 13.34
N ALA A 37 19.83 16.35 13.72
CA ALA A 37 20.88 16.06 12.75
C ALA A 37 20.60 14.75 11.99
N LEU A 38 20.23 13.67 12.69
CA LEU A 38 19.87 12.38 12.07
C LEU A 38 18.70 12.52 11.08
N ILE A 39 17.67 13.31 11.41
CA ILE A 39 16.54 13.59 10.52
C ILE A 39 16.99 14.34 9.27
N ARG A 40 17.86 15.36 9.41
CA ARG A 40 18.42 16.10 8.26
C ARG A 40 19.21 15.20 7.30
N HIS A 41 19.82 14.14 7.83
CA HIS A 41 20.57 13.15 7.04
C HIS A 41 19.70 11.97 6.57
N GLY A 42 18.37 12.09 6.65
CA GLY A 42 17.44 11.13 6.05
C GLY A 42 16.98 10.00 6.97
N VAL A 43 17.33 10.02 8.26
CA VAL A 43 16.86 9.01 9.21
C VAL A 43 15.46 9.39 9.72
N PRO A 44 14.42 8.57 9.54
CA PRO A 44 13.07 8.89 10.01
C PRO A 44 13.04 9.02 11.54
N GLY A 45 12.73 10.20 12.04
CA GLY A 45 12.74 10.48 13.48
C GLY A 45 11.80 9.60 14.31
N SER A 46 10.69 9.15 13.71
CA SER A 46 9.72 8.23 14.31
C SER A 46 10.21 6.78 14.36
N ALA A 47 11.24 6.42 13.60
CA ALA A 47 11.82 5.09 13.59
C ALA A 47 13.02 4.97 14.54
N LEU A 48 13.61 6.06 15.01
CA LEU A 48 14.78 6.04 15.90
C LEU A 48 14.44 5.43 17.28
N THR A 49 15.07 4.30 17.60
CA THR A 49 14.95 3.63 18.90
C THR A 49 16.11 3.98 19.83
N GLU A 50 17.33 4.03 19.30
CA GLU A 50 18.53 4.37 20.05
C GLU A 50 19.40 5.33 19.24
N MET A 51 20.05 6.26 19.94
CA MET A 51 21.03 7.15 19.33
C MET A 51 22.20 7.35 20.29
N SER A 52 23.42 7.25 19.79
CA SER A 52 24.62 7.54 20.55
C SER A 52 25.52 8.49 19.78
N ALA A 53 26.28 9.30 20.51
CA ALA A 53 27.31 10.16 19.96
C ALA A 53 28.60 9.92 20.75
N ARG A 54 29.69 9.65 20.03
CA ARG A 54 31.03 9.58 20.60
C ARG A 54 31.97 10.50 19.81
N PRO A 55 32.84 11.27 20.47
CA PRO A 55 33.77 12.13 19.77
C PRO A 55 34.82 11.29 19.02
N LEU A 56 35.16 11.71 17.80
CA LEU A 56 36.03 10.97 16.88
C LEU A 56 37.49 10.90 17.38
N ASP A 57 37.91 11.90 18.14
CA ASP A 57 39.24 11.98 18.76
C ASP A 57 39.41 11.06 19.98
N GLY A 58 38.35 10.33 20.38
CA GLY A 58 38.34 9.43 21.53
C GLY A 58 38.45 10.13 22.89
N ARG A 59 38.45 11.47 22.93
CA ARG A 59 38.55 12.26 24.15
C ARG A 59 37.20 12.91 24.45
N GLY A 60 36.35 12.18 25.19
CA GLY A 60 35.11 12.71 25.73
C GLY A 60 34.13 11.60 26.13
N SER A 61 33.00 11.99 26.72
CA SER A 61 31.97 11.06 27.15
C SER A 61 31.22 10.48 25.95
N VAL A 62 31.00 9.17 25.98
CA VAL A 62 30.03 8.52 25.09
C VAL A 62 28.65 8.86 25.59
N HIS A 63 27.90 9.58 24.77
CA HIS A 63 26.53 9.93 25.08
C HIS A 63 25.61 8.89 24.45
N ARG A 64 24.95 8.06 25.27
CA ARG A 64 23.94 7.12 24.81
C ARG A 64 22.56 7.60 25.25
N TYR A 65 21.65 7.70 24.30
CA TYR A 65 20.30 8.16 24.54
C TYR A 65 19.30 7.14 24.03
N ASP A 66 18.35 6.79 24.88
CA ASP A 66 17.14 6.10 24.45
C ASP A 66 16.25 7.11 23.73
N ALA A 67 16.09 6.95 22.42
CA ALA A 67 15.29 7.86 21.62
C ALA A 67 13.78 7.69 21.89
N SER A 68 13.40 6.63 22.62
CA SER A 68 12.03 6.37 23.05
C SER A 68 11.57 7.31 24.18
N ALA A 69 12.50 7.97 24.88
CA ALA A 69 12.23 8.71 26.12
C ALA A 69 12.46 10.23 26.03
N ALA A 70 12.20 10.86 24.88
CA ALA A 70 12.34 12.32 24.79
C ALA A 70 11.04 13.07 25.22
N PRO A 71 11.15 14.18 25.97
CA PRO A 71 10.00 14.96 26.41
C PRO A 71 9.30 15.62 25.22
N THR A 72 7.99 15.48 25.18
CA THR A 72 7.11 16.11 24.19
C THR A 72 7.28 17.63 24.26
N PRO A 73 7.65 18.34 23.17
CA PRO A 73 7.63 19.79 23.17
C PRO A 73 6.20 20.27 23.41
N ALA A 74 6.05 21.26 24.29
CA ALA A 74 4.76 21.83 24.68
C ALA A 74 3.91 22.14 23.45
N ALA A 75 2.76 21.47 23.36
CA ALA A 75 1.84 21.58 22.26
C ALA A 75 1.33 23.03 22.14
N ARG A 76 1.56 23.66 20.98
CA ARG A 76 0.69 24.75 20.53
C ARG A 76 -0.75 24.23 20.49
N PRO A 77 -1.76 25.05 20.83
CA PRO A 77 -3.15 24.63 20.72
C PRO A 77 -3.52 24.49 19.23
N GLY A 78 -3.29 23.29 18.69
CA GLY A 78 -3.73 22.85 17.37
C GLY A 78 -5.14 22.26 17.45
N PRO A 79 -5.87 22.22 16.32
CA PRO A 79 -7.30 21.92 16.29
C PRO A 79 -7.59 20.50 16.80
N ARG A 80 -8.76 20.40 17.44
CA ARG A 80 -9.32 19.25 18.16
C ARG A 80 -8.90 17.86 17.62
N PRO A 81 -8.65 16.88 18.50
CA PRO A 81 -8.22 15.55 18.09
C PRO A 81 -9.35 14.88 17.31
N PHE A 82 -9.08 14.52 16.05
CA PHE A 82 -9.81 13.46 15.40
C PHE A 82 -9.64 12.21 16.24
N ARG A 83 -10.74 11.75 16.86
CA ARG A 83 -10.81 10.46 17.53
C ARG A 83 -10.27 9.41 16.58
N LEU A 84 -9.15 8.78 16.94
CA LEU A 84 -8.60 7.63 16.24
C LEU A 84 -9.56 6.45 16.52
N VAL A 85 -10.65 6.38 15.76
CA VAL A 85 -11.54 5.23 15.74
C VAL A 85 -10.79 4.12 15.01
N ARG A 86 -10.11 3.27 15.79
CA ARG A 86 -9.86 1.84 15.53
C ARG A 86 -9.62 1.49 14.04
N PRO A 87 -8.39 1.65 13.50
CA PRO A 87 -8.12 1.43 12.07
C PRO A 87 -8.15 -0.06 11.66
N LEU A 88 -8.27 -1.00 12.61
CA LEU A 88 -8.23 -2.44 12.33
C LEU A 88 -9.47 -2.97 11.56
N LEU A 89 -10.59 -2.24 11.56
CA LEU A 89 -11.83 -2.62 10.83
C LEU A 89 -12.08 -1.82 9.56
N LEU A 90 -11.39 -0.68 9.36
CA LEU A 90 -11.64 0.20 8.21
C LEU A 90 -10.90 -0.25 6.96
N VAL A 91 -9.71 -0.84 7.10
CA VAL A 91 -8.95 -1.38 5.97
C VAL A 91 -9.72 -2.49 5.22
N PRO A 92 -10.27 -3.53 5.87
CA PRO A 92 -11.05 -4.54 5.17
C PRO A 92 -12.34 -3.95 4.56
N ALA A 93 -13.02 -3.04 5.28
CA ALA A 93 -14.21 -2.38 4.76
C ALA A 93 -13.92 -1.53 3.51
N ALA A 94 -12.80 -0.82 3.49
CA ALA A 94 -12.37 -0.02 2.34
C ALA A 94 -12.00 -0.89 1.14
N VAL A 95 -11.32 -2.03 1.35
CA VAL A 95 -11.00 -2.97 0.27
C VAL A 95 -12.26 -3.61 -0.31
N ILE A 96 -13.22 -4.00 0.54
CA ILE A 96 -14.52 -4.55 0.08
C ILE A 96 -15.29 -3.48 -0.69
N ALA A 97 -15.40 -2.26 -0.16
CA ALA A 97 -16.08 -1.15 -0.83
C ALA A 97 -15.43 -0.82 -2.18
N LEU A 98 -14.10 -0.82 -2.25
CA LEU A 98 -13.36 -0.60 -3.49
C LEU A 98 -13.61 -1.72 -4.50
N SER A 99 -13.61 -2.97 -4.05
CA SER A 99 -13.88 -4.15 -4.90
C SER A 99 -15.29 -4.11 -5.48
N LEU A 100 -16.29 -3.79 -4.65
CA LEU A 100 -17.68 -3.60 -5.09
C LEU A 100 -17.80 -2.43 -6.06
N TYR A 101 -17.12 -1.32 -5.79
CA TYR A 101 -17.10 -0.17 -6.69
C TYR A 101 -16.51 -0.52 -8.06
N THR A 102 -15.37 -1.21 -8.11
CA THR A 102 -14.75 -1.65 -9.37
C THR A 102 -15.64 -2.64 -10.12
N PHE A 103 -16.31 -3.54 -9.40
CA PHE A 103 -17.23 -4.51 -9.99
C PHE A 103 -18.45 -3.83 -10.63
N VAL A 104 -19.08 -2.88 -9.94
CA VAL A 104 -20.23 -2.12 -10.46
C VAL A 104 -19.84 -1.26 -11.68
N ASN A 105 -18.60 -0.79 -11.74
CA ASN A 105 -18.10 0.01 -12.86
C ASN A 105 -17.53 -0.83 -14.03
N ALA A 106 -17.60 -2.16 -13.98
CA ALA A 106 -17.13 -3.05 -15.04
C ALA A 106 -18.15 -3.21 -16.18
N GLY A 107 -18.86 -2.13 -16.54
CA GLY A 107 -19.88 -2.12 -17.59
C GLY A 107 -19.45 -2.79 -18.91
N PRO A 108 -18.28 -2.43 -19.48
CA PRO A 108 -17.78 -3.08 -20.70
C PRO A 108 -17.60 -4.60 -20.57
N ALA A 109 -17.08 -5.09 -19.45
CA ALA A 109 -16.94 -6.52 -19.20
C ALA A 109 -18.31 -7.23 -19.06
N ILE A 110 -19.29 -6.57 -18.43
CA ILE A 110 -20.68 -7.07 -18.32
C ILE A 110 -21.30 -7.20 -19.71
N ASP A 111 -21.17 -6.17 -20.55
CA ASP A 111 -21.74 -6.17 -21.91
C ASP A 111 -21.10 -7.25 -22.79
N GLN A 112 -19.77 -7.42 -22.71
CA GLN A 112 -19.09 -8.51 -23.41
C GLN A 112 -19.55 -9.89 -22.90
N GLY A 113 -19.77 -10.05 -21.60
CA GLY A 113 -20.31 -11.29 -21.02
C GLY A 113 -21.71 -11.62 -21.56
N ARG A 114 -22.60 -10.62 -21.63
CA ARG A 114 -23.95 -10.78 -22.21
C ARG A 114 -23.91 -11.10 -23.70
N GLN A 115 -23.02 -10.47 -24.45
CA GLN A 115 -22.84 -10.76 -25.88
C GLN A 115 -22.34 -12.19 -26.09
N ALA A 116 -21.35 -12.63 -25.31
CA ALA A 116 -20.85 -14.00 -25.36
C ALA A 116 -21.95 -15.03 -25.11
N ALA A 117 -22.87 -14.77 -24.16
CA ALA A 117 -24.00 -15.64 -23.89
C ALA A 117 -24.93 -15.85 -25.09
N GLN A 118 -25.01 -14.91 -26.04
CA GLN A 118 -25.84 -15.08 -27.24
C GLN A 118 -25.31 -16.15 -28.20
N GLU A 119 -24.03 -16.52 -28.08
CA GLU A 119 -23.39 -17.56 -28.89
C GLU A 119 -23.50 -18.96 -28.23
N TRP A 120 -24.16 -19.06 -27.07
CA TRP A 120 -24.26 -20.31 -26.34
C TRP A 120 -25.37 -21.21 -26.88
N TYR A 121 -25.01 -22.47 -27.17
CA TYR A 121 -25.93 -23.50 -27.67
C TYR A 121 -25.70 -24.88 -27.01
N GLY A 122 -24.97 -24.94 -25.89
CA GLY A 122 -24.56 -26.19 -25.24
C GLY A 122 -25.34 -26.52 -23.97
N ASP A 123 -24.90 -27.53 -23.22
CA ASP A 123 -25.54 -27.93 -21.95
C ASP A 123 -24.85 -27.36 -20.70
N SER A 124 -23.64 -26.83 -20.84
CA SER A 124 -22.79 -26.39 -19.72
C SER A 124 -22.53 -24.88 -19.75
N PRO A 125 -23.41 -24.04 -19.18
CA PRO A 125 -23.25 -22.57 -19.16
C PRO A 125 -21.95 -22.12 -18.50
N GLY A 126 -21.60 -22.74 -17.37
CA GLY A 126 -20.41 -22.39 -16.59
C GLY A 126 -19.12 -22.60 -17.39
N ASP A 127 -18.95 -23.79 -17.98
CA ASP A 127 -17.76 -24.12 -18.78
C ASP A 127 -17.66 -23.24 -20.02
N PHE A 128 -18.78 -22.94 -20.66
CA PHE A 128 -18.81 -22.01 -21.79
C PHE A 128 -18.32 -20.62 -21.39
N CYS A 129 -18.91 -20.02 -20.35
CA CYS A 129 -18.55 -18.68 -19.91
C CYS A 129 -17.08 -18.60 -19.46
N TRP A 130 -16.59 -19.63 -18.78
CA TRP A 130 -15.19 -19.73 -18.37
C TRP A 130 -14.24 -19.83 -19.57
N ASN A 131 -14.54 -20.72 -20.52
CA ASN A 131 -13.73 -20.90 -21.73
C ASN A 131 -13.72 -19.64 -22.60
N ARG A 132 -14.86 -18.95 -22.73
CA ARG A 132 -14.95 -17.72 -23.51
C ARG A 132 -14.17 -16.59 -22.86
N LEU A 133 -14.26 -16.43 -21.54
CA LEU A 133 -13.43 -15.50 -20.78
C LEU A 133 -11.93 -15.79 -20.99
N ALA A 134 -11.54 -17.06 -20.94
CA ALA A 134 -10.16 -17.48 -21.20
C ALA A 134 -9.69 -17.23 -22.65
N MET A 135 -10.60 -17.07 -23.62
CA MET A 135 -10.25 -16.67 -24.99
C MET A 135 -10.04 -15.16 -25.10
N VAL A 136 -10.97 -14.37 -24.54
CA VAL A 136 -10.93 -12.89 -24.61
C VAL A 136 -9.69 -12.34 -23.89
N THR A 137 -9.26 -13.00 -22.83
CA THR A 137 -8.11 -12.59 -22.00
C THR A 137 -6.75 -13.07 -22.52
N ARG A 138 -6.69 -13.83 -23.64
CA ARG A 138 -5.43 -14.29 -24.26
C ARG A 138 -4.66 -13.19 -24.98
N HIS A 139 -5.28 -12.04 -25.27
CA HIS A 139 -4.60 -10.97 -26.00
C HIS A 139 -3.63 -10.20 -25.07
N PRO A 140 -2.34 -10.13 -25.40
CA PRO A 140 -1.27 -9.72 -24.47
C PRO A 140 -1.17 -8.20 -24.20
N ASP A 141 -1.96 -7.35 -24.86
CA ASP A 141 -1.68 -5.90 -24.92
C ASP A 141 -2.48 -5.03 -23.94
N ARG A 142 -3.34 -5.59 -23.08
CA ARG A 142 -4.28 -4.79 -22.28
C ARG A 142 -4.10 -4.88 -20.76
N ASP A 143 -2.91 -4.58 -20.25
CA ASP A 143 -2.72 -3.83 -18.98
C ASP A 143 -1.46 -4.27 -18.21
N ARG A 144 -0.62 -3.26 -17.92
CA ARG A 144 0.69 -3.37 -17.27
C ARG A 144 0.54 -3.38 -15.74
N GLY A 145 0.41 -4.58 -15.17
CA GLY A 145 0.66 -4.86 -13.76
C GLY A 145 -0.59 -5.01 -12.88
N PRO A 146 -0.45 -5.60 -11.68
CA PRO A 146 -1.56 -6.08 -10.85
C PRO A 146 -2.52 -4.97 -10.40
N VAL A 147 -2.02 -3.75 -10.24
CA VAL A 147 -2.86 -2.60 -9.85
C VAL A 147 -3.76 -2.16 -11.01
N SER A 148 -3.23 -2.04 -12.24
CA SER A 148 -4.07 -1.67 -13.39
C SER A 148 -5.13 -2.72 -13.68
N THR A 149 -4.80 -4.00 -13.49
CA THR A 149 -5.74 -5.10 -13.70
C THR A 149 -6.94 -5.04 -12.75
N PHE A 150 -6.73 -4.63 -11.49
CA PHE A 150 -7.81 -4.53 -10.52
C PHE A 150 -8.84 -3.43 -10.86
N PHE A 151 -8.38 -2.32 -11.46
CA PHE A 151 -9.24 -1.19 -11.87
C PHE A 151 -9.71 -1.28 -13.32
N SER A 152 -9.31 -2.33 -14.05
CA SER A 152 -9.70 -2.49 -15.44
C SER A 152 -11.21 -2.69 -15.53
N ARG A 153 -11.80 -2.10 -16.58
CA ARG A 153 -13.23 -2.25 -16.90
C ARG A 153 -13.49 -3.34 -17.93
N GLU A 154 -12.42 -3.91 -18.48
CA GLU A 154 -12.44 -4.95 -19.50
C GLU A 154 -11.89 -6.27 -18.92
N PRO A 155 -12.18 -7.41 -19.56
CA PRO A 155 -11.59 -8.68 -19.17
C PRO A 155 -10.07 -8.65 -19.27
N THR A 156 -9.40 -9.17 -18.26
CA THR A 156 -7.94 -9.13 -18.08
C THR A 156 -7.37 -10.53 -17.84
N LYS A 157 -6.07 -10.71 -18.10
CA LYS A 157 -5.40 -12.01 -17.96
C LYS A 157 -5.31 -12.50 -16.51
N GLU A 158 -5.14 -11.59 -15.56
CA GLU A 158 -5.11 -11.92 -14.13
C GLU A 158 -6.52 -11.84 -13.52
N PHE A 159 -6.70 -12.41 -12.32
CA PHE A 159 -7.96 -12.33 -11.60
C PHE A 159 -8.31 -10.87 -11.27
N SER A 160 -9.47 -10.42 -11.72
CA SER A 160 -9.95 -9.04 -11.53
C SER A 160 -11.46 -8.99 -11.28
N PRO A 161 -11.97 -7.92 -10.67
CA PRO A 161 -13.42 -7.67 -10.56
C PRO A 161 -14.14 -7.70 -11.91
N ALA A 162 -13.50 -7.22 -12.98
CA ALA A 162 -14.06 -7.25 -14.33
C ALA A 162 -14.24 -8.67 -14.89
N ASN A 163 -13.31 -9.59 -14.62
CA ASN A 163 -13.45 -10.99 -15.01
C ASN A 163 -14.63 -11.66 -14.32
N VAL A 164 -14.84 -11.38 -13.03
CA VAL A 164 -15.98 -11.89 -12.28
C VAL A 164 -17.29 -11.31 -12.83
N ALA A 165 -17.32 -10.01 -13.13
CA ALA A 165 -18.49 -9.35 -13.70
C ALA A 165 -18.86 -9.93 -15.07
N TYR A 166 -17.87 -10.15 -15.94
CA TYR A 166 -18.06 -10.82 -17.22
C TYR A 166 -18.67 -12.22 -17.04
N PHE A 167 -18.08 -13.04 -16.17
CA PHE A 167 -18.51 -14.43 -15.97
C PHE A 167 -19.97 -14.49 -15.48
N LEU A 168 -20.30 -13.69 -14.46
CA LEU A 168 -21.64 -13.65 -13.90
C LEU A 168 -22.66 -13.14 -14.92
N ALA A 169 -22.32 -12.09 -15.68
CA ALA A 169 -23.20 -11.57 -16.72
C ALA A 169 -23.47 -12.60 -17.84
N CYS A 170 -22.45 -13.34 -18.26
CA CYS A 170 -22.59 -14.43 -19.23
C CYS A 170 -23.51 -15.54 -18.69
N TYR A 171 -23.24 -16.01 -17.48
CA TYR A 171 -23.99 -17.11 -16.87
C TYR A 171 -25.46 -16.75 -16.64
N ASP A 172 -25.72 -15.54 -16.13
CA ASP A 172 -27.08 -15.08 -15.86
C ASP A 172 -27.88 -14.89 -17.16
N GLN A 173 -27.25 -14.35 -18.19
CA GLN A 173 -27.89 -14.17 -19.50
C GLN A 173 -28.29 -15.50 -20.14
N ILE A 174 -27.43 -16.53 -20.04
CA ILE A 174 -27.77 -17.90 -20.48
C ILE A 174 -28.94 -18.45 -19.66
N ARG A 175 -28.89 -18.29 -18.34
CA ARG A 175 -29.96 -18.76 -17.45
C ARG A 175 -31.30 -18.12 -17.79
N GLU A 176 -31.32 -16.82 -18.09
CA GLU A 176 -32.52 -16.11 -18.54
C GLU A 176 -33.02 -16.62 -19.90
N GLN A 177 -32.13 -16.87 -20.86
CA GLN A 177 -32.49 -17.40 -22.18
C GLN A 177 -33.13 -18.78 -22.06
N SER A 178 -32.54 -19.67 -21.26
CA SER A 178 -33.03 -21.03 -21.01
C SER A 178 -34.34 -21.07 -20.22
N ALA A 179 -34.65 -20.04 -19.45
CA ALA A 179 -35.89 -19.94 -18.69
C ALA A 179 -37.07 -19.39 -19.51
N ARG A 180 -36.84 -18.84 -20.71
CA ARG A 180 -37.92 -18.35 -21.58
C ARG A 180 -38.59 -19.53 -22.28
N PRO A 181 -39.93 -19.65 -22.23
CA PRO A 181 -40.63 -20.64 -23.03
C PRO A 181 -40.41 -20.34 -24.51
N ALA A 182 -40.18 -21.39 -25.31
CA ALA A 182 -40.11 -21.27 -26.76
C ALA A 182 -41.43 -20.68 -27.30
N PRO A 183 -41.37 -19.78 -28.31
CA PRO A 183 -42.56 -19.18 -28.91
C PRO A 183 -43.46 -20.20 -29.61
#